data_AF-A0A4Q6DPN3-F1
#
_entry.id   AF-A0A4Q6DPN3-F1
#
_cell.length_a   1.000
_cell.length_b   1.000
_cell.length_c   1.000
_cell.angle_alpha   90.00
_cell.angle_beta   90.00
_cell.angle_gamma   90.00
#
_symmetry.space_group_name_H-M   'P 1'
#
loop_
_entity.id
_entity.type
_entity.pdbx_description
1 polymer ?
#
loop_
_entity_poly.entity_id
_entity_poly.type
_entity_poly.pdbx_seq_one_letter_code
_entity_poly.pdbx_strand_id
1 'polypeptide(L)'
;MKQKYTYYLLLLIIMTFAGVGFTNAQSVSGTASTTGCITGGTITASSTGLGATPQFQLLKDGVVVAPDASNVAVYTNNTVFSSLVSGNYTLKGRADAVGTVYISANIIVANGYTPMTVITPTKTVPCTPSSAILTTNVTGGKSGYVYSIAMQSNPTVALQTSSIINATSFSFNALPVGSYLVSVTDQCGTTVTSASSISQSGALLSEIKANAVYIGKVTPGVCTDRIIIRALSNFGYVSNSS
;
A
#
# COMPACT_ATOMS: atom_id res chain seq x y z
N MET A 1 -1.41 68.05 53.16
CA MET A 1 -2.07 67.97 51.84
C MET A 1 -1.25 67.26 50.74
N LYS A 2 0.02 66.88 50.93
CA LYS A 2 0.87 66.32 49.86
C LYS A 2 0.66 64.80 49.57
N GLN A 3 0.08 64.05 50.50
CA GLN A 3 0.00 62.58 50.39
C GLN A 3 -1.18 62.09 49.53
N LYS A 4 -2.27 62.88 49.40
CA LYS A 4 -3.46 62.51 48.62
C LYS A 4 -3.26 62.65 47.10
N TYR A 5 -2.38 63.55 46.66
CA TYR A 5 -2.08 63.76 45.23
C TYR A 5 -1.16 62.67 44.65
N THR A 6 -0.29 62.08 45.46
CA THR A 6 0.59 60.98 45.03
C THR A 6 -0.19 59.70 44.73
N TYR A 7 -1.23 59.38 45.50
CA TYR A 7 -2.07 58.21 45.22
C TYR A 7 -2.96 58.41 43.98
N TYR A 8 -3.45 59.62 43.73
CA TYR A 8 -4.21 59.90 42.50
C TYR A 8 -3.33 59.84 41.24
N LEU A 9 -2.08 60.30 41.30
CA LEU A 9 -1.14 60.19 40.19
C LEU A 9 -0.73 58.74 39.92
N LEU A 10 -0.55 57.92 40.98
CA LEU A 10 -0.25 56.49 40.85
C LEU A 10 -1.45 55.69 40.28
N LEU A 11 -2.68 56.03 40.67
CA LEU A 11 -3.89 55.39 40.14
C LEU A 11 -4.15 55.74 38.66
N LEU A 12 -3.82 56.98 38.26
CA LEU A 12 -3.94 57.43 36.86
C LEU A 12 -2.91 56.72 35.96
N ILE A 13 -1.69 56.50 36.45
CA ILE A 13 -0.65 55.75 35.73
C ILE A 13 -1.04 54.28 35.55
N ILE A 14 -1.63 53.64 36.57
CA ILE A 14 -2.10 52.24 36.47
C ILE A 14 -3.30 52.11 35.51
N MET A 15 -4.20 53.09 35.46
CA MET A 15 -5.32 53.15 34.49
C MET A 15 -4.84 53.39 33.04
N THR A 16 -3.70 54.05 32.83
CA THR A 16 -3.11 54.18 31.48
C THR A 16 -2.38 52.91 31.01
N PHE A 17 -1.96 52.03 31.92
CA PHE A 17 -1.39 50.72 31.57
C PHE A 17 -2.45 49.61 31.40
N ALA A 18 -3.65 49.78 31.97
CA ALA A 18 -4.77 48.85 31.72
C ALA A 18 -5.43 49.05 30.34
N GLY A 19 -5.06 50.12 29.62
CA GLY A 19 -5.53 50.44 28.27
C GLY A 19 -4.66 49.90 27.14
N VAL A 20 -3.56 49.19 27.42
CA VAL A 20 -2.94 48.36 26.38
C VAL A 20 -3.82 47.13 26.24
N GLY A 21 -4.73 47.16 25.28
CA GLY A 21 -5.45 45.96 24.88
C GLY A 21 -4.39 44.87 24.68
N PHE A 22 -4.52 43.76 25.40
CA PHE A 22 -3.78 42.56 25.07
C PHE A 22 -4.17 42.24 23.63
N THR A 23 -3.34 42.65 22.67
CA THR A 23 -3.46 42.17 21.30
C THR A 23 -3.27 40.67 21.43
N ASN A 24 -4.36 39.92 21.39
CA ASN A 24 -4.32 38.47 21.36
C ASN A 24 -3.30 38.10 20.30
N ALA A 25 -2.24 37.38 20.68
CA ALA A 25 -1.15 37.06 19.78
C ALA A 25 -1.74 36.35 18.55
N GLN A 26 -1.67 37.01 17.39
CA GLN A 26 -2.19 36.47 16.15
C GLN A 26 -1.21 35.42 15.64
N SER A 27 -1.73 34.23 15.35
CA SER A 27 -0.90 33.12 14.88
C SER A 27 -1.68 32.24 13.92
N VAL A 28 -0.93 31.53 13.09
CA VAL A 28 -1.44 30.48 12.21
C VAL A 28 -0.61 29.23 12.41
N SER A 29 -1.29 28.09 12.44
CA SER A 29 -0.67 26.78 12.59
C SER A 29 -1.42 25.76 11.75
N GLY A 30 -0.81 24.60 11.55
CA GLY A 30 -1.47 23.50 10.88
C GLY A 30 -1.09 22.19 11.53
N THR A 31 -2.05 21.28 11.62
CA THR A 31 -1.82 19.92 12.08
C THR A 31 -1.82 19.00 10.88
N ALA A 32 -0.69 18.33 10.63
CA ALA A 32 -0.56 17.36 9.56
C ALA A 32 -1.10 15.99 10.00
N SER A 33 -1.71 15.28 9.06
CA SER A 33 -2.04 13.86 9.17
C SER A 33 -1.81 13.18 7.81
N THR A 34 -1.84 11.85 7.80
CA THR A 34 -1.72 11.07 6.57
C THR A 34 -2.66 9.89 6.62
N THR A 35 -3.24 9.56 5.46
CA THR A 35 -4.00 8.32 5.31
C THR A 35 -3.11 7.09 5.18
N GLY A 36 -1.77 7.23 5.20
CA GLY A 36 -0.84 6.13 4.93
C GLY A 36 -0.57 5.89 3.44
N CYS A 37 -0.99 6.81 2.58
CA CYS A 37 -0.67 6.83 1.15
C CYS A 37 0.33 7.94 0.80
N ILE A 38 1.05 7.79 -0.32
CA ILE A 38 2.02 8.78 -0.82
C ILE A 38 1.36 10.15 -1.06
N THR A 39 0.14 10.15 -1.60
CA THR A 39 -0.70 11.34 -1.85
C THR A 39 -1.81 11.50 -0.79
N GLY A 40 -1.64 10.88 0.37
CA GLY A 40 -2.66 10.78 1.41
C GLY A 40 -2.58 11.84 2.50
N GLY A 41 -1.71 12.84 2.36
CA GLY A 41 -1.49 13.86 3.37
C GLY A 41 -2.68 14.82 3.52
N THR A 42 -2.93 15.25 4.74
CA THR A 42 -3.86 16.32 5.06
C THR A 42 -3.21 17.33 5.99
N ILE A 43 -3.56 18.60 5.83
CA ILE A 43 -3.23 19.66 6.79
C ILE A 43 -4.53 20.34 7.19
N THR A 44 -4.81 20.34 8.48
CA THR A 44 -5.92 21.12 9.07
C THR A 44 -5.35 22.42 9.63
N ALA A 45 -5.68 23.53 8.98
CA ALA A 45 -5.33 24.88 9.37
C ALA A 45 -6.06 25.31 10.64
N SER A 46 -5.34 26.06 11.48
CA SER A 46 -5.85 26.71 12.67
C SER A 46 -5.27 28.12 12.76
N SER A 47 -5.99 29.02 13.41
CA SER A 47 -5.53 30.38 13.66
C SER A 47 -6.03 30.90 15.00
N THR A 48 -5.21 31.70 15.67
CA THR A 48 -5.60 32.46 16.86
C THR A 48 -5.65 33.94 16.50
N GLY A 49 -6.72 34.63 16.89
CA GLY A 49 -6.81 36.09 16.75
C GLY A 49 -7.13 36.63 15.35
N LEU A 50 -7.34 35.78 14.33
CA LEU A 50 -7.67 36.21 12.95
C LEU A 50 -9.18 36.39 12.68
N GLY A 51 -10.01 36.34 13.72
CA GLY A 51 -11.47 36.44 13.60
C GLY A 51 -12.15 35.11 13.24
N ALA A 52 -13.45 35.16 12.96
CA ALA A 52 -14.29 33.98 12.78
C ALA A 52 -14.20 33.34 11.38
N THR A 53 -13.71 34.08 10.37
CA THR A 53 -13.62 33.62 8.98
C THR A 53 -12.23 33.86 8.37
N PRO A 54 -11.17 33.33 9.01
CA PRO A 54 -9.82 33.48 8.49
C PRO A 54 -9.69 32.83 7.11
N GLN A 55 -8.85 33.43 6.27
CA GLN A 55 -8.52 32.90 4.95
C GLN A 55 -7.10 32.33 4.96
N PHE A 56 -6.92 31.20 4.28
CA PHE A 56 -5.68 30.45 4.26
C PHE A 56 -5.16 30.22 2.84
N GLN A 57 -3.85 30.06 2.74
CA GLN A 57 -3.14 29.65 1.55
C GLN A 57 -2.03 28.69 1.97
N LEU A 58 -1.91 27.56 1.28
CA LEU A 58 -0.91 26.54 1.58
C LEU A 58 0.23 26.62 0.57
N LEU A 59 1.45 26.52 1.08
CA LEU A 59 2.66 26.51 0.28
C LEU A 59 3.45 25.24 0.56
N LYS A 60 4.02 24.65 -0.49
CA LYS A 60 4.99 23.57 -0.43
C LYS A 60 6.33 24.10 -0.91
N ASP A 61 7.37 23.97 -0.09
CA ASP A 61 8.73 24.44 -0.42
C ASP A 61 8.76 25.91 -0.94
N GLY A 62 7.89 26.77 -0.38
CA GLY A 62 7.78 28.19 -0.74
C GLY A 62 6.87 28.51 -1.94
N VAL A 63 6.34 27.51 -2.64
CA VAL A 63 5.43 27.67 -3.79
C VAL A 63 3.99 27.44 -3.36
N VAL A 64 3.06 28.30 -3.78
CA VAL A 64 1.63 28.14 -3.49
C VAL A 64 1.09 26.88 -4.18
N VAL A 65 0.44 26.01 -3.42
CA VAL A 65 -0.16 24.76 -3.91
C VAL A 65 -1.67 24.72 -3.71
N ALA A 66 -2.22 25.51 -2.79
CA ALA A 66 -3.66 25.64 -2.58
C ALA A 66 -4.01 27.04 -2.04
N PRO A 67 -5.20 27.58 -2.36
CA PRO A 67 -6.27 26.95 -3.14
C PRO A 67 -6.05 26.90 -4.65
N ASP A 68 -5.24 27.80 -5.20
CA ASP A 68 -4.90 27.86 -6.62
C ASP A 68 -3.39 28.03 -6.78
N ALA A 69 -2.72 27.01 -7.33
CA ALA A 69 -1.28 27.03 -7.55
C ALA A 69 -0.83 28.04 -8.62
N SER A 70 -1.75 28.49 -9.49
CA SER A 70 -1.47 29.45 -10.56
C SER A 70 -1.61 30.90 -10.09
N ASN A 71 -2.20 31.13 -8.91
CA ASN A 71 -2.49 32.47 -8.42
C ASN A 71 -2.13 32.65 -6.94
N VAL A 72 -0.99 33.30 -6.72
CA VAL A 72 -0.44 33.56 -5.37
C VAL A 72 -1.26 34.56 -4.54
N ALA A 73 -2.25 35.23 -5.12
CA ALA A 73 -3.12 36.18 -4.40
C ALA A 73 -4.39 35.54 -3.83
N VAL A 74 -4.70 34.28 -4.18
CA VAL A 74 -5.95 33.62 -3.77
C VAL A 74 -5.77 32.91 -2.43
N TYR A 75 -6.76 33.10 -1.56
CA TYR A 75 -6.89 32.46 -0.26
C TYR A 75 -8.28 31.80 -0.16
N THR A 76 -8.41 30.80 0.71
CA THR A 76 -9.66 30.06 0.94
C THR A 76 -10.04 30.06 2.41
N ASN A 77 -11.33 30.04 2.72
CA ASN A 77 -11.82 29.86 4.10
C ASN A 77 -11.89 28.37 4.49
N ASN A 78 -11.57 27.46 3.56
CA ASN A 78 -11.47 26.04 3.88
C ASN A 78 -10.24 25.81 4.78
N THR A 79 -10.46 25.13 5.90
CA THR A 79 -9.41 24.81 6.86
C THR A 79 -8.71 23.49 6.56
N VAL A 80 -9.24 22.67 5.65
CA VAL A 80 -8.69 21.34 5.35
C VAL A 80 -8.11 21.31 3.94
N PHE A 81 -6.79 21.09 3.87
CA PHE A 81 -6.07 20.79 2.64
C PHE A 81 -5.81 19.29 2.56
N SER A 82 -6.24 18.64 1.49
CA SER A 82 -6.15 17.19 1.32
C SER A 82 -5.40 16.80 0.04
N SER A 83 -5.19 15.50 -0.17
CA SER A 83 -4.44 14.96 -1.31
C SER A 83 -3.00 15.47 -1.40
N LEU A 84 -2.41 15.79 -0.25
CA LEU A 84 -1.06 16.32 -0.18
C LEU A 84 -0.05 15.19 -0.31
N VAL A 85 0.99 15.42 -1.10
CA VAL A 85 2.19 14.57 -1.09
C VAL A 85 3.01 14.81 0.17
N SER A 86 3.82 13.84 0.57
CA SER A 86 4.78 14.04 1.66
C SER A 86 5.74 15.20 1.36
N GLY A 87 6.16 15.91 2.41
CA GLY A 87 7.08 17.05 2.30
C GLY A 87 6.83 18.14 3.32
N ASN A 88 7.49 19.27 3.08
CA ASN A 88 7.48 20.44 3.96
C ASN A 88 6.50 21.50 3.44
N TYR A 89 5.64 21.94 4.34
CA TYR A 89 4.62 22.93 4.04
C TYR A 89 4.72 24.12 4.98
N THR A 90 4.23 25.26 4.51
CA THR A 90 3.96 26.42 5.35
C THR A 90 2.55 26.92 5.04
N LEU A 91 1.84 27.34 6.09
CA LEU A 91 0.51 27.91 5.97
C LEU A 91 0.60 29.42 6.10
N LYS A 92 0.03 30.13 5.13
CA LYS A 92 -0.29 31.55 5.26
C LYS A 92 -1.73 31.70 5.72
N GLY A 93 -2.00 32.64 6.62
CA GLY A 93 -3.36 33.02 6.98
C GLY A 93 -3.51 34.52 7.22
N ARG A 94 -4.71 35.03 6.94
CA ARG A 94 -5.09 36.44 7.10
C ARG A 94 -6.55 36.55 7.54
N ALA A 95 -6.90 37.64 8.20
CA ALA A 95 -8.27 37.87 8.66
C ALA A 95 -9.24 38.18 7.50
N ASP A 96 -8.78 38.93 6.51
CA ASP A 96 -9.57 39.33 5.33
C ASP A 96 -8.64 39.60 4.12
N ALA A 97 -9.21 40.05 2.99
CA ALA A 97 -8.48 40.24 1.73
C ALA A 97 -7.35 41.28 1.78
N VAL A 98 -7.40 42.24 2.72
CA VAL A 98 -6.44 43.34 2.88
C VAL A 98 -5.64 43.24 4.18
N GLY A 99 -5.96 42.28 5.05
CA GLY A 99 -5.32 42.08 6.34
C GLY A 99 -3.88 41.56 6.26
N THR A 100 -3.16 41.72 7.38
CA THR A 100 -1.80 41.19 7.57
C THR A 100 -1.75 39.69 7.34
N VAL A 101 -0.74 39.24 6.60
CA VAL A 101 -0.48 37.82 6.35
C VAL A 101 0.47 37.27 7.42
N TYR A 102 0.00 36.27 8.15
CA TYR A 102 0.78 35.50 9.11
C TYR A 102 1.25 34.20 8.46
N ILE A 103 2.44 33.72 8.84
CA ILE A 103 3.04 32.50 8.31
C ILE A 103 3.31 31.55 9.47
N SER A 104 2.97 30.28 9.30
CA SER A 104 3.20 29.25 10.30
C SER A 104 4.68 28.85 10.37
N ALA A 105 5.05 28.12 11.42
CA ALA A 105 6.23 27.27 11.38
C ALA A 105 6.11 26.20 10.27
N ASN A 106 7.21 25.48 10.01
CA ASN A 106 7.20 24.36 9.07
C ASN A 106 6.25 23.25 9.54
N ILE A 107 5.40 22.79 8.63
CA ILE A 107 4.46 21.68 8.82
C ILE A 107 4.96 20.50 7.97
N ILE A 108 5.32 19.40 8.64
CA ILE A 108 5.86 18.21 7.97
C ILE A 108 4.72 17.23 7.71
N VAL A 109 4.44 16.94 6.45
CA VAL A 109 3.57 15.82 6.05
C VAL A 109 4.47 14.60 5.84
N ALA A 110 4.43 13.67 6.80
CA ALA A 110 5.22 12.45 6.74
C ALA A 110 4.79 11.54 5.59
N ASN A 111 5.75 10.82 4.98
CA ASN A 111 5.42 9.70 4.12
C ASN A 111 4.92 8.53 4.99
N GLY A 112 3.60 8.33 5.02
CA GLY A 112 2.98 7.23 5.75
C GLY A 112 2.96 5.90 4.98
N TYR A 113 3.49 5.87 3.75
CA TYR A 113 3.43 4.68 2.90
C TYR A 113 4.58 3.72 3.18
N THR A 114 4.24 2.49 3.56
CA THR A 114 5.20 1.39 3.66
C THR A 114 5.28 0.67 2.31
N PRO A 115 6.46 0.52 1.68
CA PRO A 115 6.60 -0.18 0.41
C PRO A 115 6.01 -1.60 0.45
N MET A 116 5.22 -1.94 -0.57
CA MET A 116 4.61 -3.26 -0.69
C MET A 116 5.58 -4.28 -1.30
N THR A 117 5.63 -5.48 -0.73
CA THR A 117 6.33 -6.65 -1.27
C THR A 117 5.34 -7.79 -1.45
N VAL A 118 5.40 -8.47 -2.59
CA VAL A 118 4.51 -9.58 -2.96
C VAL A 118 5.36 -10.82 -3.19
N ILE A 119 4.99 -11.93 -2.54
CA ILE A 119 5.68 -13.21 -2.68
C ILE A 119 4.65 -14.29 -2.99
N THR A 120 4.80 -14.92 -4.17
CA THR A 120 4.04 -16.11 -4.56
C THR A 120 5.00 -17.26 -4.82
N PRO A 121 5.22 -18.16 -3.85
CA PRO A 121 6.14 -19.28 -4.02
C PRO A 121 5.75 -20.17 -5.19
N THR A 122 6.75 -20.61 -5.97
CA THR A 122 6.55 -21.61 -7.02
C THR A 122 6.17 -22.95 -6.42
N LYS A 123 5.41 -23.76 -7.17
CA LYS A 123 5.04 -25.12 -6.76
C LYS A 123 5.48 -26.16 -7.77
N THR A 124 5.72 -27.36 -7.26
CA THR A 124 5.94 -28.55 -8.08
C THR A 124 4.85 -29.57 -7.76
N VAL A 125 4.22 -30.12 -8.80
CA VAL A 125 3.17 -31.14 -8.68
C VAL A 125 3.60 -32.45 -9.37
N PRO A 126 3.10 -33.62 -8.94
CA PRO A 126 3.27 -34.86 -9.70
C PRO A 126 2.55 -34.78 -11.05
N CYS A 127 2.71 -35.80 -11.90
CA CYS A 127 1.97 -35.88 -13.17
C CYS A 127 0.45 -35.86 -12.97
N THR A 128 -0.03 -36.40 -11.84
CA THR A 128 -1.45 -36.38 -11.46
C THR A 128 -1.58 -36.15 -9.95
N PRO A 129 -2.27 -35.06 -9.48
CA PRO A 129 -2.94 -34.03 -10.28
C PRO A 129 -1.97 -33.03 -10.90
N SER A 130 -2.28 -32.55 -12.12
CA SER A 130 -1.47 -31.57 -12.85
C SER A 130 -1.81 -30.11 -12.51
N SER A 131 -2.35 -29.87 -11.32
CA SER A 131 -2.77 -28.55 -10.86
C SER A 131 -2.47 -28.33 -9.38
N ALA A 132 -2.28 -27.07 -8.99
CA ALA A 132 -2.07 -26.68 -7.60
C ALA A 132 -2.67 -25.30 -7.29
N ILE A 133 -2.96 -25.08 -6.01
CA ILE A 133 -3.30 -23.76 -5.48
C ILE A 133 -2.01 -22.98 -5.25
N LEU A 134 -1.92 -21.78 -5.80
CA LEU A 134 -0.88 -20.80 -5.43
C LEU A 134 -1.41 -19.89 -4.32
N THR A 135 -0.60 -19.72 -3.28
CA THR A 135 -0.88 -18.79 -2.17
C THR A 135 0.11 -17.65 -2.25
N THR A 136 -0.41 -16.43 -2.27
CA THR A 136 0.39 -15.20 -2.32
C THR A 136 0.35 -14.52 -0.98
N ASN A 137 1.50 -14.04 -0.53
CA ASN A 137 1.64 -13.27 0.69
C ASN A 137 2.13 -11.86 0.37
N VAL A 138 1.67 -10.89 1.14
CA VAL A 138 1.96 -9.46 1.01
C VAL A 138 2.51 -8.94 2.32
N THR A 139 3.55 -8.10 2.24
CA THR A 139 4.04 -7.30 3.36
C THR A 139 4.12 -5.83 2.94
N GLY A 140 3.87 -4.91 3.87
CA GLY A 140 3.76 -3.48 3.55
C GLY A 140 2.53 -3.17 2.69
N GLY A 141 2.54 -2.03 2.00
CA GLY A 141 1.39 -1.49 1.30
C GLY A 141 0.29 -1.01 2.26
N LYS A 142 -0.80 -0.51 1.69
CA LYS A 142 -2.00 -0.13 2.46
C LYS A 142 -3.11 -1.19 2.36
N SER A 143 -3.57 -1.66 3.51
CA SER A 143 -4.66 -2.64 3.62
C SER A 143 -5.87 -2.28 2.76
N GLY A 144 -6.50 -3.31 2.17
CA GLY A 144 -7.48 -3.16 1.09
C GLY A 144 -6.87 -3.62 -0.23
N TYR A 145 -6.34 -4.84 -0.22
CA TYR A 145 -5.62 -5.44 -1.33
C TYR A 145 -6.58 -6.10 -2.32
N VAL A 146 -6.23 -6.03 -3.60
CA VAL A 146 -6.84 -6.79 -4.69
C VAL A 146 -5.76 -7.69 -5.30
N TYR A 147 -5.98 -9.00 -5.24
CA TYR A 147 -5.07 -10.00 -5.79
C TYR A 147 -5.55 -10.42 -7.16
N SER A 148 -4.67 -10.45 -8.14
CA SER A 148 -4.96 -10.89 -9.51
C SER A 148 -3.85 -11.81 -10.01
N ILE A 149 -4.23 -12.83 -10.78
CA ILE A 149 -3.28 -13.75 -11.41
C ILE A 149 -3.60 -13.88 -12.89
N ALA A 150 -2.55 -13.83 -13.72
CA ALA A 150 -2.62 -14.00 -15.17
C ALA A 150 -1.52 -14.97 -15.64
N MET A 151 -1.70 -15.52 -16.85
CA MET A 151 -0.61 -16.26 -17.51
C MET A 151 0.50 -15.30 -17.88
N GLN A 152 1.76 -15.70 -17.73
CA GLN A 152 2.90 -14.88 -18.16
C GLN A 152 2.89 -14.63 -19.69
N SER A 153 2.36 -15.57 -20.47
CA SER A 153 2.20 -15.44 -21.93
C SER A 153 1.06 -14.51 -22.35
N ASN A 154 0.13 -14.17 -21.44
CA ASN A 154 -0.98 -13.25 -21.69
C ASN A 154 -1.30 -12.44 -20.42
N PRO A 155 -0.41 -11.51 -20.03
CA PRO A 155 -0.47 -10.85 -18.74
C PRO A 155 -1.64 -9.87 -18.59
N THR A 156 -2.29 -9.48 -19.69
CA THR A 156 -3.41 -8.53 -19.70
C THR A 156 -4.76 -9.17 -19.36
N VAL A 157 -4.86 -10.51 -19.40
CA VAL A 157 -6.11 -11.22 -19.11
C VAL A 157 -5.95 -11.95 -17.77
N ALA A 158 -6.61 -11.42 -16.74
CA ALA A 158 -6.66 -12.06 -15.45
C ALA A 158 -7.46 -13.37 -15.52
N LEU A 159 -6.87 -14.46 -15.02
CA LEU A 159 -7.55 -15.74 -14.81
C LEU A 159 -8.46 -15.67 -13.58
N GLN A 160 -8.02 -14.95 -12.55
CA GLN A 160 -8.78 -14.73 -11.31
C GLN A 160 -8.38 -13.38 -10.72
N THR A 161 -9.37 -12.70 -10.15
CA THR A 161 -9.18 -11.48 -9.35
C THR A 161 -10.02 -11.58 -8.09
N SER A 162 -9.47 -11.20 -6.94
CA SER A 162 -10.20 -11.15 -5.67
C SER A 162 -11.05 -9.87 -5.58
N SER A 163 -12.00 -9.85 -4.66
CA SER A 163 -12.52 -8.58 -4.15
C SER A 163 -11.45 -7.84 -3.33
N ILE A 164 -11.74 -6.60 -2.93
CA ILE A 164 -10.92 -5.87 -1.96
C ILE A 164 -10.97 -6.61 -0.62
N ILE A 165 -9.80 -6.98 -0.09
CA ILE A 165 -9.68 -7.68 1.19
C ILE A 165 -8.57 -7.09 2.05
N ASN A 166 -8.71 -7.20 3.37
CA ASN A 166 -7.70 -6.75 4.34
C ASN A 166 -6.68 -7.85 4.71
N ALA A 167 -6.85 -9.07 4.19
CA ALA A 167 -5.92 -10.17 4.44
C ALA A 167 -4.62 -9.98 3.65
N THR A 168 -3.49 -10.24 4.30
CA THR A 168 -2.14 -10.21 3.70
C THR A 168 -1.76 -11.50 2.98
N SER A 169 -2.68 -12.49 2.93
CA SER A 169 -2.51 -13.73 2.19
C SER A 169 -3.76 -14.05 1.38
N PHE A 170 -3.59 -14.53 0.15
CA PHE A 170 -4.69 -14.97 -0.70
C PHE A 170 -4.32 -16.27 -1.44
N SER A 171 -5.25 -17.22 -1.46
CA SER A 171 -5.11 -18.47 -2.20
C SER A 171 -6.01 -18.44 -3.43
N PHE A 172 -5.41 -18.59 -4.61
CA PHE A 172 -6.14 -18.73 -5.86
C PHE A 172 -6.81 -20.12 -5.97
N ASN A 173 -7.69 -20.28 -6.94
CA ASN A 173 -8.22 -21.59 -7.30
C ASN A 173 -7.08 -22.48 -7.83
N ALA A 174 -7.32 -23.79 -7.92
CA ALA A 174 -6.35 -24.71 -8.49
C ALA A 174 -6.07 -24.35 -9.96
N LEU A 175 -4.80 -24.07 -10.27
CA LEU A 175 -4.34 -23.69 -11.59
C LEU A 175 -3.48 -24.82 -12.19
N PRO A 176 -3.53 -25.02 -13.52
CA PRO A 176 -2.71 -26.02 -14.18
C PRO A 176 -1.21 -25.68 -14.11
N VAL A 177 -0.38 -26.61 -14.52
CA VAL A 177 1.06 -26.38 -14.75
C VAL A 177 1.26 -25.22 -15.73
N GLY A 178 2.14 -24.28 -15.41
CA GLY A 178 2.36 -23.06 -16.19
C GLY A 178 3.14 -21.99 -15.43
N SER A 179 3.44 -20.90 -16.15
CA SER A 179 4.10 -19.70 -15.59
C SER A 179 3.08 -18.57 -15.45
N TYR A 180 3.07 -17.93 -14.29
CA TYR A 180 2.07 -16.98 -13.86
C TYR A 180 2.70 -15.66 -13.42
N LEU A 181 1.96 -14.58 -13.62
CA LEU A 181 2.21 -13.30 -12.98
C LEU A 181 1.09 -13.04 -11.98
N VAL A 182 1.48 -12.81 -10.73
CA VAL A 182 0.57 -12.40 -9.66
C VAL A 182 0.78 -10.92 -9.41
N SER A 183 -0.29 -10.14 -9.54
CA SER A 183 -0.31 -8.72 -9.23
C SER A 183 -1.16 -8.47 -8.00
N VAL A 184 -0.65 -7.66 -7.08
CA VAL A 184 -1.43 -7.17 -5.94
C VAL A 184 -1.49 -5.66 -6.02
N THR A 185 -2.70 -5.12 -5.96
CA THR A 185 -2.95 -3.67 -5.88
C THR A 185 -3.43 -3.33 -4.48
N ASP A 186 -2.82 -2.34 -3.84
CA ASP A 186 -3.22 -1.87 -2.51
C ASP A 186 -4.26 -0.74 -2.56
N GLN A 187 -4.72 -0.29 -1.39
CA GLN A 187 -5.75 0.77 -1.32
C GLN A 187 -5.24 2.15 -1.77
N CYS A 188 -3.92 2.36 -1.85
CA CYS A 188 -3.35 3.57 -2.41
C CYS A 188 -3.27 3.52 -3.95
N GLY A 189 -3.66 2.40 -4.58
CA GLY A 189 -3.59 2.19 -6.02
C GLY A 189 -2.21 1.74 -6.51
N THR A 190 -1.29 1.38 -5.61
CA THR A 190 0.03 0.87 -6.00
C THR A 190 -0.08 -0.61 -6.33
N THR A 191 0.43 -1.01 -7.50
CA THR A 191 0.45 -2.41 -7.95
C THR A 191 1.87 -2.96 -7.92
N VAL A 192 2.06 -4.14 -7.33
CA VAL A 192 3.30 -4.90 -7.36
C VAL A 192 3.04 -6.26 -7.99
N THR A 193 3.90 -6.67 -8.92
CA THR A 193 3.79 -7.94 -9.64
C THR A 193 4.95 -8.87 -9.30
N SER A 194 4.63 -10.11 -8.92
CA SER A 194 5.57 -11.21 -8.70
C SER A 194 5.35 -12.30 -9.73
N ALA A 195 6.42 -12.89 -10.25
CA ALA A 195 6.34 -14.10 -11.05
C ALA A 195 6.22 -15.34 -10.15
N SER A 196 5.52 -16.36 -10.64
CA SER A 196 5.46 -17.68 -10.01
C SER A 196 5.24 -18.75 -11.08
N SER A 197 5.37 -20.02 -10.72
CA SER A 197 5.16 -21.13 -11.64
C SER A 197 4.67 -22.36 -10.91
N ILE A 198 3.90 -23.17 -11.64
CA ILE A 198 3.60 -24.54 -11.26
C ILE A 198 4.34 -25.42 -12.27
N SER A 199 5.32 -26.19 -11.82
CA SER A 199 6.06 -27.16 -12.63
C SER A 199 5.64 -28.58 -12.30
N GLN A 200 5.84 -29.52 -13.24
CA GLN A 200 5.73 -30.94 -12.91
C GLN A 200 7.06 -31.47 -12.40
N SER A 201 7.02 -32.23 -11.31
CA SER A 201 8.07 -33.20 -11.04
C SER A 201 7.91 -34.34 -12.06
N GLY A 202 9.02 -34.88 -12.55
CA GLY A 202 8.96 -36.15 -13.28
C GLY A 202 8.28 -37.24 -12.44
N ALA A 203 7.83 -38.31 -13.11
CA ALA A 203 7.19 -39.44 -12.44
C ALA A 203 8.08 -40.01 -11.33
N LEU A 204 7.50 -40.28 -10.16
CA LEU A 204 8.22 -41.00 -9.11
C LEU A 204 8.49 -42.43 -9.58
N LEU A 205 9.63 -43.02 -9.21
CA LEU A 205 9.95 -44.41 -9.56
C LEU A 205 8.85 -45.40 -9.14
N SER A 206 8.13 -45.10 -8.05
CA SER A 206 6.99 -45.89 -7.56
C SER A 206 5.75 -45.85 -8.46
N GLU A 207 5.66 -44.87 -9.36
CA GLU A 207 4.54 -44.69 -10.29
C GLU A 207 4.84 -45.31 -11.67
N ILE A 208 6.07 -45.77 -11.88
CA ILE A 208 6.52 -46.38 -13.12
C ILE A 208 6.20 -47.88 -13.06
N LYS A 209 5.27 -48.35 -13.88
CA LYS A 209 4.93 -49.78 -14.00
C LYS A 209 5.21 -50.29 -15.41
N ALA A 210 5.58 -51.57 -15.51
CA ALA A 210 5.62 -52.25 -16.80
C ALA A 210 4.19 -52.42 -17.31
N ASN A 211 3.90 -51.93 -18.52
CA ASN A 211 2.57 -51.99 -19.11
C ASN A 211 2.14 -53.45 -19.38
N ALA A 212 3.10 -54.31 -19.75
CA ALA A 212 2.93 -55.76 -19.73
C ALA A 212 4.21 -56.45 -19.25
N VAL A 213 4.06 -57.51 -18.46
CA VAL A 213 5.17 -58.29 -17.93
C VAL A 213 5.16 -59.67 -18.56
N TYR A 214 6.29 -60.07 -19.15
CA TYR A 214 6.56 -61.45 -19.51
C TYR A 214 7.35 -62.13 -18.42
N ILE A 215 6.81 -63.23 -17.91
CA ILE A 215 7.52 -64.15 -17.04
C ILE A 215 7.85 -65.38 -17.88
N GLY A 216 9.14 -65.68 -18.00
CA GLY A 216 9.61 -66.83 -18.76
C GLY A 216 10.97 -67.29 -18.29
N LYS A 217 11.58 -68.18 -19.07
CA LYS A 217 12.96 -68.62 -18.85
C LYS A 217 13.88 -68.01 -19.90
N VAL A 218 15.17 -67.95 -19.60
CA VAL A 218 16.18 -67.52 -20.58
C VAL A 218 16.13 -68.41 -21.82
N THR A 219 16.07 -69.73 -21.62
CA THR A 219 15.91 -70.72 -22.68
C THR A 219 14.59 -71.48 -22.48
N PRO A 220 13.64 -71.43 -23.44
CA PRO A 220 12.41 -72.21 -23.36
C PRO A 220 12.69 -73.71 -23.21
N GLY A 221 11.99 -74.38 -22.29
CA GLY A 221 12.08 -75.83 -22.10
C GLY A 221 13.16 -76.34 -21.15
N VAL A 222 14.10 -75.50 -20.68
CA VAL A 222 15.12 -75.92 -19.71
C VAL A 222 14.59 -75.72 -18.28
N CYS A 223 14.46 -76.80 -17.49
CA CYS A 223 13.88 -76.71 -16.14
C CYS A 223 14.82 -76.11 -15.08
N THR A 224 16.12 -76.10 -15.33
CA THR A 224 17.15 -75.55 -14.43
C THR A 224 17.50 -74.09 -14.73
N ASP A 225 16.95 -73.53 -15.81
CA ASP A 225 17.26 -72.16 -16.22
C ASP A 225 16.61 -71.13 -15.31
N ARG A 226 17.25 -69.96 -15.20
CA ARG A 226 16.75 -68.85 -14.40
C ARG A 226 15.44 -68.33 -14.98
N ILE A 227 14.48 -68.05 -14.09
CA ILE A 227 13.27 -67.30 -14.44
C ILE A 227 13.67 -65.83 -14.66
N ILE A 228 13.16 -65.23 -15.72
CA ILE A 228 13.32 -63.82 -16.03
C ILE A 228 11.97 -63.13 -16.08
N ILE A 229 11.96 -61.89 -15.62
CA ILE A 229 10.85 -60.97 -15.71
C ILE A 229 11.28 -59.87 -16.68
N ARG A 230 10.58 -59.72 -17.80
CA ARG A 230 10.84 -58.67 -18.80
C ARG A 230 9.60 -57.80 -18.96
N ALA A 231 9.79 -56.50 -19.13
CA ALA A 231 8.72 -55.66 -19.66
C ALA A 231 8.58 -55.99 -21.16
N LEU A 232 7.37 -56.41 -21.59
CA LEU A 232 7.07 -56.71 -23.00
C LEU A 232 6.93 -55.45 -23.86
N SER A 233 6.71 -54.31 -23.20
CA SER A 233 6.52 -52.99 -23.79
C SER A 233 7.24 -51.94 -22.94
N ASN A 234 7.12 -50.66 -23.31
CA ASN A 234 7.71 -49.56 -22.54
C ASN A 234 7.11 -49.51 -21.11
N PHE A 235 7.90 -49.00 -20.17
CA PHE A 235 7.35 -48.55 -18.90
C PHE A 235 6.43 -47.35 -19.15
N GLY A 236 5.26 -47.37 -18.54
CA GLY A 236 4.24 -46.34 -18.71
C GLY A 236 3.75 -45.82 -17.37
N TYR A 237 3.15 -44.63 -17.41
CA TYR A 237 2.40 -44.12 -16.28
C TYR A 237 1.02 -44.80 -16.25
N VAL A 238 0.60 -45.22 -15.06
CA VAL A 238 -0.79 -45.65 -14.84
C VAL A 238 -1.34 -44.71 -13.77
N SER A 239 -2.17 -43.75 -14.17
CA SER A 239 -3.02 -43.07 -13.19
C SER A 239 -3.84 -44.17 -12.54
N ASN A 240 -3.88 -44.24 -11.20
CA ASN A 240 -4.70 -45.22 -10.49
C ASN A 240 -6.18 -45.03 -10.85
N SER A 241 -6.62 -45.64 -11.95
CA SER A 241 -8.00 -45.92 -12.27
C SER A 241 -8.09 -47.44 -12.28
N SER A 242 -8.40 -47.97 -11.09
CA SER A 242 -8.92 -49.31 -10.86
C SER A 242 -10.00 -49.69 -11.87
#